data_AF-A0A6G1EX16-F1
#
_entry.id   AF-A0A6G1EX16-F1
#
_cell.length_a   1.000
_cell.length_b   1.000
_cell.length_c   1.000
_cell.angle_alpha   90.00
_cell.angle_beta   90.00
_cell.angle_gamma   90.00
#
_symmetry.space_group_name_H-M   'P 1'
#
loop_
_entity.id
_entity.type
_entity.pdbx_description
1 polymer ?
#
loop_
_entity_poly.entity_id
_entity_poly.type
_entity_poly.pdbx_seq_one_letter_code
_entity_poly.pdbx_strand_id
1 'polypeptide(L)'
;MRGAVQDSVLAGPSPELAGRVRRICEREDWCGVLCHLWPEARYISYVTMGTMEQYFPAIKHFVGETVPVLGTDYLASECPIGINLERMSPPEETTYVLLPTAAYFEFIPFDTHAGRRAAAAEPMDITGVEASKTYEVVATMFRGLYRYWLGDVVKVTGFHNSSPRLQFVIRAPPPQENSDMVIERDVMAAMDTFQLMLKDVKESLPAGGEVIEFAAFISDDGGGRRRRAKIAIQVSKGSRLLDHERSGLRTPSLPSAVATL
;
A
#
# COMPACT_ATOMS: atom_id res chain seq x y z
N MET A 1 -19.98 -9.78 21.34
CA MET A 1 -19.96 -10.21 19.92
C MET A 1 -21.12 -11.13 19.53
N ARG A 2 -21.44 -12.23 20.26
CA ARG A 2 -22.57 -13.12 19.89
C ARG A 2 -23.92 -12.42 19.73
N GLY A 3 -24.31 -11.55 20.67
CA GLY A 3 -25.58 -10.82 20.59
C GLY A 3 -25.69 -9.88 19.37
N ALA A 4 -24.58 -9.31 18.91
CA ALA A 4 -24.58 -8.43 17.73
C ALA A 4 -24.85 -9.19 16.40
N VAL A 5 -24.73 -10.52 16.41
CA VAL A 5 -24.91 -11.37 15.23
C VAL A 5 -26.23 -12.14 15.31
N GLN A 6 -26.58 -12.66 16.50
CA GLN A 6 -27.74 -13.53 16.69
C GLN A 6 -29.08 -12.80 16.54
N ASP A 7 -29.20 -11.56 17.03
CA ASP A 7 -30.51 -10.92 17.17
C ASP A 7 -30.89 -10.01 15.99
N SER A 8 -29.91 -9.58 15.18
CA SER A 8 -30.12 -8.55 14.15
C SER A 8 -29.60 -8.90 12.74
N VAL A 9 -28.69 -9.86 12.60
CA VAL A 9 -28.04 -10.16 11.30
C VAL A 9 -28.42 -11.54 10.78
N LEU A 10 -28.44 -12.56 11.65
CA LEU A 10 -28.81 -13.90 11.27
C LEU A 10 -30.30 -14.14 11.52
N ALA A 11 -31.11 -14.11 10.47
CA ALA A 11 -32.54 -14.41 10.51
C ALA A 11 -32.85 -15.93 10.70
N GLY A 12 -31.99 -16.66 11.41
CA GLY A 12 -32.00 -18.11 11.52
C GLY A 12 -31.23 -18.84 10.40
N PRO A 13 -31.28 -20.19 10.36
CA PRO A 13 -30.57 -20.98 9.35
C PRO A 13 -31.05 -20.67 7.93
N SER A 14 -30.13 -20.44 7.00
CA SER A 14 -30.42 -20.27 5.56
C SER A 14 -29.61 -21.26 4.71
N PRO A 15 -30.12 -22.50 4.51
CA PRO A 15 -29.43 -23.53 3.71
C PRO A 15 -29.23 -23.13 2.25
N GLU A 16 -30.17 -22.38 1.68
CA GLU A 16 -30.10 -21.91 0.29
C GLU A 16 -28.97 -20.90 0.09
N LEU A 17 -28.84 -19.92 0.99
CA LEU A 17 -27.72 -18.97 0.99
C LEU A 17 -26.39 -19.69 1.14
N ALA A 18 -26.29 -20.61 2.10
CA ALA A 18 -25.08 -21.40 2.33
C ALA A 18 -24.71 -22.24 1.09
N GLY A 19 -25.69 -22.88 0.45
CA GLY A 19 -25.49 -23.65 -0.77
C GLY A 19 -25.09 -22.78 -1.97
N ARG A 20 -25.58 -21.53 -2.06
CA ARG A 20 -25.15 -20.57 -3.10
C ARG A 20 -23.71 -20.13 -2.88
N VAL A 21 -23.34 -19.71 -1.67
CA VAL A 21 -21.97 -19.27 -1.34
C VAL A 21 -20.99 -20.42 -1.57
N ARG A 22 -21.31 -21.65 -1.13
CA ARG A 22 -20.46 -22.82 -1.33
C ARG A 22 -20.14 -23.06 -2.82
N ARG A 23 -21.16 -23.06 -3.68
CA ARG A 23 -20.97 -23.23 -5.13
C ARG A 23 -20.09 -22.14 -5.76
N ILE A 24 -20.16 -20.91 -5.25
CA ILE A 24 -19.29 -19.81 -5.72
C ILE A 24 -17.84 -20.06 -5.28
N CYS A 25 -17.62 -20.48 -4.04
CA CYS A 25 -16.30 -20.73 -3.48
C CYS A 25 -15.63 -22.02 -3.97
N GLU A 26 -16.39 -22.96 -4.55
CA GLU A 26 -15.88 -24.20 -5.17
C GLU A 26 -15.24 -23.98 -6.55
N ARG A 27 -15.31 -22.76 -7.10
CA ARG A 27 -14.70 -22.43 -8.39
C ARG A 27 -13.18 -22.43 -8.30
N GLU A 28 -12.53 -22.93 -9.34
CA GLU A 28 -11.06 -22.94 -9.45
C GLU A 28 -10.49 -21.54 -9.69
N ASP A 29 -11.18 -20.74 -10.50
CA ASP A 29 -10.85 -19.34 -10.77
C ASP A 29 -11.73 -18.40 -9.93
N TRP A 30 -11.06 -17.46 -9.25
CA TRP A 30 -11.68 -16.48 -8.37
C TRP A 30 -11.85 -15.12 -9.06
N CYS A 31 -11.56 -15.03 -10.37
CA CYS A 31 -11.85 -13.86 -11.17
C CYS A 31 -13.34 -13.46 -11.05
N GLY A 32 -13.60 -12.22 -10.65
CA GLY A 32 -14.96 -11.70 -10.48
C GLY A 32 -15.78 -12.32 -9.34
N VAL A 33 -15.15 -13.10 -8.43
CA VAL A 33 -15.85 -13.76 -7.31
C VAL A 33 -16.67 -12.80 -6.45
N LEU A 34 -16.21 -11.54 -6.29
CA LEU A 34 -16.93 -10.54 -5.51
C LEU A 34 -18.28 -10.19 -6.14
N CYS A 35 -18.36 -10.12 -7.47
CA CYS A 35 -19.62 -9.87 -8.18
C CYS A 35 -20.60 -11.05 -8.06
N HIS A 36 -20.11 -12.27 -7.86
CA HIS A 36 -20.97 -13.43 -7.63
C HIS A 36 -21.48 -13.52 -6.19
N LEU A 37 -20.64 -13.17 -5.21
CA LEU A 37 -21.01 -13.13 -3.81
C LEU A 37 -21.94 -11.94 -3.49
N TRP A 38 -21.68 -10.78 -4.11
CA TRP A 38 -22.41 -9.53 -3.95
C TRP A 38 -22.89 -9.00 -5.32
N PRO A 39 -23.94 -9.60 -5.91
CA PRO A 39 -24.41 -9.23 -7.26
C PRO A 39 -24.92 -7.80 -7.38
N GLU A 40 -25.34 -7.18 -6.27
CA GLU A 40 -25.82 -5.79 -6.24
C GLU A 40 -24.70 -4.76 -5.93
N ALA A 41 -23.45 -5.20 -5.82
CA ALA A 41 -22.32 -4.31 -5.59
C ALA A 41 -22.18 -3.30 -6.75
N ARG A 42 -22.08 -2.02 -6.42
CA ARG A 42 -21.98 -0.92 -7.41
C ARG A 42 -20.56 -0.44 -7.63
N TYR A 43 -19.71 -0.57 -6.62
CA TYR A 43 -18.30 -0.23 -6.66
C TYR A 43 -17.57 -0.90 -5.49
N ILE A 44 -16.25 -0.98 -5.58
CA ILE A 44 -15.35 -1.27 -4.46
C ILE A 44 -14.66 0.03 -4.05
N SER A 45 -14.62 0.31 -2.75
CA SER A 45 -13.89 1.45 -2.19
C SER A 45 -12.52 0.98 -1.73
N TYR A 46 -11.45 1.57 -2.26
CA TYR A 46 -10.08 1.09 -2.05
C TYR A 46 -9.07 2.22 -1.86
N VAL A 47 -8.03 2.01 -1.05
CA VAL A 47 -6.89 2.93 -0.94
C VAL A 47 -5.91 2.59 -2.05
N THR A 48 -5.79 3.44 -3.07
CA THR A 48 -5.01 3.13 -4.27
C THR A 48 -3.52 3.43 -4.16
N MET A 49 -3.08 4.19 -3.14
CA MET A 49 -1.73 4.74 -3.08
C MET A 49 -0.84 4.14 -1.97
N GLY A 50 0.46 4.38 -2.07
CA GLY A 50 1.48 3.90 -1.14
C GLY A 50 1.65 2.38 -1.21
N THR A 51 2.02 1.75 -0.09
CA THR A 51 2.10 0.27 0.00
C THR A 51 0.85 -0.47 -0.49
N MET A 52 -0.32 0.15 -0.51
CA MET A 52 -1.55 -0.49 -0.98
C MET A 52 -1.57 -0.66 -2.50
N GLU A 53 -0.84 0.14 -3.27
CA GLU A 53 -0.82 0.05 -4.74
C GLU A 53 -0.52 -1.37 -5.25
N GLN A 54 0.36 -2.12 -4.55
CA GLN A 54 0.73 -3.49 -4.89
C GLN A 54 -0.45 -4.48 -4.94
N TYR A 55 -1.52 -4.26 -4.16
CA TYR A 55 -2.67 -5.15 -4.11
C TYR A 55 -3.74 -4.83 -5.15
N PHE A 56 -3.60 -3.72 -5.87
CA PHE A 56 -4.58 -3.29 -6.87
C PHE A 56 -4.83 -4.35 -7.97
N PRO A 57 -3.81 -5.03 -8.53
CA PRO A 57 -4.03 -6.12 -9.49
C PRO A 57 -4.85 -7.28 -8.92
N ALA A 58 -4.59 -7.68 -7.67
CA ALA A 58 -5.33 -8.74 -7.00
C ALA A 58 -6.80 -8.35 -6.77
N ILE A 59 -7.05 -7.10 -6.38
CA ILE A 59 -8.41 -6.57 -6.24
C ILE A 59 -9.12 -6.56 -7.59
N LYS A 60 -8.46 -6.07 -8.65
CA LYS A 60 -9.01 -6.11 -10.01
C LYS A 60 -9.35 -7.53 -10.46
N HIS A 61 -8.54 -8.52 -10.11
CA HIS A 61 -8.85 -9.92 -10.38
C HIS A 61 -10.13 -10.37 -9.66
N PHE A 62 -10.25 -10.19 -8.34
CA PHE A 62 -11.44 -10.63 -7.58
C PHE A 62 -12.73 -9.87 -7.95
N VAL A 63 -12.60 -8.62 -8.39
CA VAL A 63 -13.72 -7.77 -8.84
C VAL A 63 -14.11 -8.09 -10.28
N GLY A 64 -13.15 -8.45 -11.13
CA GLY A 64 -13.36 -8.57 -12.57
C GLY A 64 -13.62 -7.22 -13.23
N GLU A 65 -14.23 -7.24 -14.41
CA GLU A 65 -14.44 -6.04 -15.25
C GLU A 65 -15.75 -5.29 -14.97
N THR A 66 -16.67 -5.90 -14.22
CA THR A 66 -18.05 -5.41 -14.10
C THR A 66 -18.25 -4.33 -13.06
N VAL A 67 -17.45 -4.33 -11.99
CA VAL A 67 -17.60 -3.39 -10.86
C VAL A 67 -16.39 -2.46 -10.82
N PRO A 68 -16.60 -1.12 -10.80
CA PRO A 68 -15.50 -0.17 -10.71
C PRO A 68 -14.83 -0.19 -9.34
N VAL A 69 -13.51 0.00 -9.33
CA VAL A 69 -12.73 0.20 -8.10
C VAL A 69 -12.51 1.70 -7.96
N LEU A 70 -13.02 2.28 -6.87
CA LEU A 70 -12.94 3.69 -6.55
C LEU A 70 -11.82 3.95 -5.53
N GLY A 71 -10.91 4.85 -5.89
CA GLY A 71 -9.95 5.44 -4.96
C GLY A 71 -10.66 6.20 -3.84
N THR A 72 -10.25 5.90 -2.61
CA THR A 72 -10.69 6.60 -1.38
C THR A 72 -9.99 7.95 -1.23
N ASP A 73 -10.42 8.73 -0.23
CA ASP A 73 -9.83 10.03 0.10
C ASP A 73 -8.54 9.88 0.93
N TYR A 74 -7.71 10.93 0.97
CA TYR A 74 -6.45 10.94 1.71
C TYR A 74 -6.66 11.46 3.14
N LEU A 75 -6.61 10.51 4.08
CA LEU A 75 -6.91 10.72 5.49
C LEU A 75 -5.73 10.25 6.36
N ALA A 76 -5.51 10.95 7.47
CA ALA A 76 -4.65 10.50 8.56
C ALA A 76 -5.41 10.54 9.90
N SER A 77 -4.86 9.92 10.93
CA SER A 77 -5.48 9.92 12.27
C SER A 77 -5.54 11.32 12.86
N GLU A 78 -4.58 12.15 12.49
CA GLU A 78 -4.43 13.51 12.96
C GLU A 78 -5.44 14.45 12.26
N CYS A 79 -5.58 14.38 10.93
CA CYS A 79 -6.57 15.16 10.19
C CYS A 79 -6.89 14.56 8.80
N PRO A 80 -8.06 14.88 8.21
CA PRO A 80 -8.28 14.67 6.78
C PRO A 80 -7.40 15.63 5.97
N ILE A 81 -6.68 15.13 4.96
CA ILE A 81 -5.73 15.92 4.18
C ILE A 81 -6.35 16.37 2.86
N GLY A 82 -6.88 15.43 2.09
CA GLY A 82 -7.38 15.73 0.75
C GLY A 82 -8.43 14.76 0.25
N ILE A 83 -9.18 15.19 -0.75
CA ILE A 83 -10.24 14.38 -1.38
C ILE A 83 -9.82 13.95 -2.78
N ASN A 84 -10.18 12.74 -3.14
CA ASN A 84 -10.00 12.24 -4.49
C ASN A 84 -11.20 12.65 -5.34
N LEU A 85 -11.01 13.62 -6.23
CA LEU A 85 -12.03 14.06 -7.19
C LEU A 85 -12.12 13.13 -8.42
N GLU A 86 -11.05 12.42 -8.73
CA GLU A 86 -10.90 11.54 -9.89
C GLU A 86 -10.84 10.08 -9.43
N ARG A 87 -11.91 9.64 -8.76
CA ARG A 87 -11.96 8.35 -8.05
C ARG A 87 -11.78 7.10 -8.93
N MET A 88 -11.99 7.25 -10.23
CA MET A 88 -11.87 6.17 -11.22
C MET A 88 -10.48 6.06 -11.83
N SER A 89 -9.59 7.03 -11.55
CA SER A 89 -8.23 7.03 -12.09
C SER A 89 -7.45 5.82 -11.60
N PRO A 90 -6.51 5.31 -12.41
CA PRO A 90 -5.64 4.23 -11.98
C PRO A 90 -4.77 4.69 -10.79
N PRO A 91 -4.24 3.76 -9.98
CA PRO A 91 -3.40 4.07 -8.82
C PRO A 91 -2.29 5.07 -9.12
N GLU A 92 -1.57 4.87 -10.21
CA GLU A 92 -0.38 5.63 -10.61
C GLU A 92 -0.71 7.12 -10.88
N GLU A 93 -1.96 7.41 -11.25
CA GLU A 93 -2.45 8.75 -11.57
C GLU A 93 -3.29 9.36 -10.44
N THR A 94 -3.48 8.66 -9.33
CA THR A 94 -4.34 9.14 -8.23
C THR A 94 -3.77 10.44 -7.65
N THR A 95 -4.62 11.47 -7.55
CA THR A 95 -4.27 12.74 -6.90
C THR A 95 -5.38 13.18 -5.94
N TYR A 96 -4.98 13.92 -4.91
CA TYR A 96 -5.86 14.41 -3.86
C TYR A 96 -5.86 15.92 -3.86
N VAL A 97 -7.04 16.53 -3.94
CA VAL A 97 -7.16 17.97 -3.73
C VAL A 97 -7.11 18.22 -2.24
N LEU A 98 -6.07 18.94 -1.79
CA LEU A 98 -5.92 19.32 -0.39
C LEU A 98 -7.16 20.08 0.10
N LEU A 99 -7.58 19.85 1.34
CA LEU A 99 -8.69 20.54 2.00
C LEU A 99 -8.14 21.67 2.91
N PRO A 100 -8.08 22.94 2.45
CA PRO A 100 -7.42 24.00 3.23
C PRO A 100 -8.14 24.35 4.54
N THR A 101 -9.39 23.92 4.69
CA THR A 101 -10.21 24.15 5.89
C THR A 101 -10.08 23.05 6.94
N ALA A 102 -9.44 21.92 6.61
CA ALA A 102 -9.29 20.79 7.53
C ALA A 102 -8.24 21.04 8.62
N ALA A 103 -7.15 21.70 8.25
CA ALA A 103 -6.05 22.11 9.12
C ALA A 103 -5.26 23.25 8.43
N TYR A 104 -4.37 23.90 9.16
CA TYR A 104 -3.36 24.76 8.54
C TYR A 104 -2.18 23.89 8.10
N PHE A 105 -1.86 23.90 6.80
CA PHE A 105 -0.84 23.06 6.20
C PHE A 105 0.39 23.88 5.81
N GLU A 106 1.56 23.41 6.24
CA GLU A 106 2.87 23.89 5.80
C GLU A 106 3.59 22.76 5.04
N PHE A 107 4.53 23.12 4.18
CA PHE A 107 5.24 22.20 3.31
C PHE A 107 6.75 22.40 3.43
N ILE A 108 7.51 21.33 3.64
CA ILE A 108 8.98 21.39 3.69
C ILE A 108 9.53 20.75 2.42
N PRO A 109 10.34 21.45 1.61
CA PRO A 109 10.97 20.87 0.42
C PRO A 109 11.71 19.56 0.74
N PHE A 110 11.37 18.51 -0.02
CA PHE A 110 11.91 17.17 0.17
C PHE A 110 12.65 16.71 -1.08
N ASP A 111 13.91 16.31 -0.92
CA ASP A 111 14.72 15.72 -1.98
C ASP A 111 14.49 14.21 -1.99
N THR A 112 13.72 13.73 -2.96
CA THR A 112 13.43 12.31 -3.15
C THR A 112 14.67 11.51 -3.53
N HIS A 113 15.68 12.08 -4.19
CA HIS A 113 16.92 11.36 -4.50
C HIS A 113 17.77 11.15 -3.25
N ALA A 114 17.91 12.20 -2.44
CA ALA A 114 18.67 12.12 -1.19
C ALA A 114 17.88 11.47 -0.03
N GLY A 115 16.59 11.23 -0.21
CA GLY A 115 15.72 10.62 0.81
C GLY A 115 15.58 11.47 2.07
N ARG A 116 15.75 12.79 1.94
CA ARG A 116 15.80 13.71 3.09
C ARG A 116 15.31 15.10 2.69
N ARG A 117 14.96 15.88 3.71
CA ARG A 117 14.62 17.30 3.57
C ARG A 117 15.80 18.10 3.01
N ALA A 118 15.50 19.15 2.26
CA ALA A 118 16.52 20.13 1.92
C ALA A 118 17.09 20.77 3.20
N ALA A 119 18.42 20.83 3.31
CA ALA A 119 19.07 21.37 4.49
C ALA A 119 18.68 22.84 4.70
N ALA A 120 18.29 23.19 5.93
CA ALA A 120 17.86 24.54 6.33
C ALA A 120 16.62 25.09 5.62
N ALA A 121 15.77 24.23 5.03
CA ALA A 121 14.52 24.68 4.45
C ALA A 121 13.45 24.93 5.54
N GLU A 122 13.00 26.17 5.65
CA GLU A 122 11.85 26.52 6.48
C GLU A 122 10.54 26.01 5.85
N PRO A 123 9.57 25.54 6.66
CA PRO A 123 8.25 25.21 6.17
C PRO A 123 7.60 26.42 5.47
N MET A 124 7.06 26.20 4.28
CA MET A 124 6.33 27.22 3.52
C MET A 124 4.82 27.01 3.64
N ASP A 125 4.07 28.10 3.55
CA ASP A 125 2.61 28.08 3.49
C ASP A 125 2.09 27.35 2.23
N ILE A 126 0.83 26.93 2.27
CA ILE A 126 0.11 26.31 1.14
C ILE A 126 0.25 27.11 -0.17
N THR A 127 0.33 28.43 -0.11
CA THR A 127 0.47 29.29 -1.30
C THR A 127 1.87 29.28 -1.92
N GLY A 128 2.89 28.82 -1.18
CA GLY A 128 4.28 28.78 -1.61
C GLY A 128 4.67 27.53 -2.40
N VAL A 129 3.79 26.53 -2.47
CA VAL A 129 4.12 25.27 -3.15
C VAL A 129 4.11 25.43 -4.67
N GLU A 130 5.05 24.75 -5.32
CA GLU A 130 5.19 24.72 -6.77
C GLU A 130 4.85 23.34 -7.34
N ALA A 131 4.22 23.32 -8.52
CA ALA A 131 3.94 22.10 -9.26
C ALA A 131 5.23 21.34 -9.62
N SER A 132 5.12 20.02 -9.73
CA SER A 132 6.19 19.05 -9.95
C SER A 132 7.24 18.93 -8.84
N LYS A 133 7.16 19.72 -7.76
CA LYS A 133 8.06 19.60 -6.60
C LYS A 133 7.47 18.70 -5.51
N THR A 134 8.37 18.15 -4.69
CA THR A 134 8.07 17.23 -3.59
C THR A 134 8.31 17.89 -2.24
N TYR A 135 7.41 17.61 -1.30
CA TYR A 135 7.40 18.23 0.02
C TYR A 135 6.99 17.22 1.07
N GLU A 136 7.51 17.37 2.28
CA GLU A 136 6.95 16.76 3.47
C GLU A 136 5.85 17.66 4.06
N VAL A 137 4.74 17.05 4.47
CA VAL A 137 3.58 17.76 4.98
C VAL A 137 3.69 17.98 6.49
N VAL A 138 3.46 19.22 6.89
CA VAL A 138 3.35 19.65 8.29
C VAL A 138 1.94 20.20 8.50
N ALA A 139 1.31 19.82 9.61
CA ALA A 139 -0.05 20.24 9.90
C ALA A 139 -0.18 20.86 11.29
N THR A 140 -0.95 21.95 11.36
CA THR A 140 -1.42 22.57 12.60
C THR A 140 -2.94 22.43 12.68
N MET A 141 -3.43 21.82 13.75
CA MET A 141 -4.80 21.34 13.86
C MET A 141 -5.55 22.00 15.01
N PHE A 142 -6.87 22.06 14.88
CA PHE A 142 -7.77 22.62 15.89
C PHE A 142 -7.70 21.90 17.25
N ARG A 143 -7.18 20.67 17.29
CA ARG A 143 -7.16 19.79 18.47
C ARG A 143 -5.78 19.71 19.16
N GLY A 144 -4.90 20.68 18.93
CA GLY A 144 -3.70 20.88 19.76
C GLY A 144 -2.42 20.26 19.23
N LEU A 145 -2.40 19.76 18.00
CA LEU A 145 -1.17 19.46 17.27
C LEU A 145 -0.73 20.73 16.53
N TYR A 146 0.42 21.29 16.90
CA TYR A 146 0.97 22.52 16.32
C TYR A 146 2.26 22.21 15.57
N ARG A 147 2.32 22.60 14.29
CA ARG A 147 3.44 22.33 13.37
C ARG A 147 3.90 20.87 13.45
N TYR A 148 2.94 19.95 13.51
CA TYR A 148 3.20 18.52 13.64
C TYR A 148 3.62 17.94 12.29
N TRP A 149 4.74 17.23 12.28
CA TRP A 149 5.24 16.57 11.08
C TRP A 149 4.45 15.30 10.84
N LEU A 150 3.63 15.28 9.78
CA LEU A 150 2.87 14.09 9.42
C LEU A 150 3.79 12.95 8.97
N GLY A 151 4.98 13.30 8.49
CA GLY A 151 5.92 12.36 7.88
C GLY A 151 5.51 11.96 6.47
N ASP A 152 4.39 12.42 5.94
CA ASP A 152 4.00 12.09 4.57
C ASP A 152 4.72 13.00 3.57
N VAL A 153 5.32 12.40 2.55
CA VAL A 153 5.94 13.09 1.42
C VAL A 153 4.98 13.07 0.25
N VAL A 154 4.68 14.24 -0.29
CA VAL A 154 3.75 14.44 -1.39
C VAL A 154 4.42 15.20 -2.53
N LYS A 155 4.04 14.86 -3.76
CA LYS A 155 4.36 15.64 -4.95
C LYS A 155 3.17 16.52 -5.29
N VAL A 156 3.40 17.82 -5.50
CA VAL A 156 2.36 18.69 -6.03
C VAL A 156 2.28 18.47 -7.53
N THR A 157 1.17 17.91 -8.04
CA THR A 157 1.00 17.60 -9.46
C THR A 157 0.36 18.76 -10.23
N GLY A 158 -0.26 19.69 -9.52
CA GLY A 158 -0.95 20.84 -10.08
C GLY A 158 -1.86 21.46 -9.03
N PHE A 159 -2.91 22.13 -9.49
CA PHE A 159 -3.88 22.80 -8.61
C PHE A 159 -5.30 22.57 -9.10
N HIS A 160 -6.23 22.44 -8.16
CA HIS A 160 -7.66 22.54 -8.40
C HIS A 160 -8.13 23.89 -7.87
N ASN A 161 -8.41 24.82 -8.78
CA ASN A 161 -8.48 26.25 -8.49
C ASN A 161 -7.15 26.69 -7.84
N SER A 162 -7.20 27.19 -6.60
CA SER A 162 -6.03 27.56 -5.82
C SER A 162 -5.55 26.47 -4.86
N SER A 163 -6.26 25.35 -4.72
CA SER A 163 -5.86 24.28 -3.80
C SER A 163 -4.89 23.31 -4.48
N PRO A 164 -3.75 22.95 -3.85
CA PRO A 164 -2.81 22.00 -4.42
C PRO A 164 -3.43 20.61 -4.66
N ARG A 165 -3.08 20.01 -5.79
CA ARG A 165 -3.27 18.58 -6.05
C ARG A 165 -2.03 17.83 -5.59
N LEU A 166 -2.22 16.90 -4.66
CA LEU A 166 -1.18 16.14 -4.00
C LEU A 166 -1.19 14.69 -4.50
N GLN A 167 -0.03 14.19 -4.91
CA GLN A 167 0.21 12.77 -5.14
C GLN A 167 1.03 12.26 -3.96
N PHE A 168 0.55 11.21 -3.28
CA PHE A 168 1.32 10.58 -2.22
C PHE A 168 2.56 9.90 -2.82
N VAL A 169 3.72 10.08 -2.19
CA VAL A 169 4.98 9.49 -2.65
C VAL A 169 5.41 8.39 -1.69
N ILE A 170 5.70 8.76 -0.44
CA ILE A 170 6.19 7.86 0.61
C ILE A 170 5.87 8.44 1.98
N ARG A 171 5.93 7.61 3.02
CA ARG A 171 6.11 8.11 4.38
C ARG A 171 7.60 8.25 4.71
N ALA A 172 8.04 9.48 4.95
CA ALA A 172 9.38 9.83 5.38
C ALA A 172 9.76 9.10 6.68
N PRO A 173 11.04 8.74 6.83
CA PRO A 173 11.55 8.20 8.07
C PRO A 173 11.42 9.22 9.22
N PRO A 174 11.18 8.78 10.47
CA PRO A 174 11.21 9.65 11.62
C PRO A 174 12.53 10.46 11.72
N PRO A 175 12.48 11.69 12.27
CA PRO A 175 13.50 12.71 12.01
C PRO A 175 14.90 12.50 12.62
N GLN A 176 15.14 11.41 13.37
CA GLN A 176 16.36 11.27 14.19
C GLN A 176 16.88 9.83 14.38
N GLU A 177 16.38 8.83 13.66
CA GLU A 177 16.92 7.46 13.80
C GLU A 177 17.78 7.06 12.59
N ASN A 178 19.00 6.59 12.88
CA ASN A 178 20.09 6.14 12.01
C ASN A 178 19.79 5.92 10.52
N SER A 179 20.76 6.30 9.67
CA SER A 179 20.84 6.00 8.23
C SER A 179 20.70 4.52 7.84
N ASP A 180 20.59 3.62 8.82
CA ASP A 180 20.45 2.17 8.66
C ASP A 180 18.98 1.71 8.75
N MET A 181 18.02 2.65 8.84
CA MET A 181 16.60 2.31 8.90
C MET A 181 16.04 2.07 7.49
N VAL A 182 15.62 0.83 7.25
CA VAL A 182 14.90 0.42 6.03
C VAL A 182 13.55 1.14 6.01
N ILE A 183 13.33 1.97 4.99
CA ILE A 183 12.04 2.65 4.77
C ILE A 183 11.19 1.90 3.74
N GLU A 184 9.90 2.24 3.66
CA GLU A 184 8.94 1.67 2.70
C GLU A 184 9.52 1.63 1.29
N ARG A 185 10.14 2.73 0.84
CA ARG A 185 10.76 2.84 -0.47
C ARG A 185 11.84 1.79 -0.72
N ASP A 186 12.69 1.50 0.27
CA ASP A 186 13.79 0.56 0.12
C ASP A 186 13.24 -0.85 -0.08
N VAL A 187 12.18 -1.20 0.66
CA VAL A 187 11.47 -2.48 0.51
C VAL A 187 10.83 -2.56 -0.87
N MET A 188 10.07 -1.55 -1.30
CA MET A 188 9.42 -1.54 -2.61
C MET A 188 10.44 -1.65 -3.75
N ALA A 189 11.51 -0.85 -3.72
CA ALA A 189 12.57 -0.88 -4.72
C ALA A 189 13.34 -2.21 -4.76
N ALA A 190 13.57 -2.82 -3.58
CA ALA A 190 14.15 -4.16 -3.49
C ALA A 190 13.22 -5.21 -4.12
N MET A 191 11.90 -5.08 -3.93
CA MET A 191 10.92 -6.00 -4.52
C MET A 191 10.78 -5.82 -6.04
N ASP A 192 10.82 -4.59 -6.55
CA ASP A 192 10.86 -4.32 -7.99
C ASP A 192 12.11 -4.97 -8.63
N THR A 193 13.26 -4.80 -7.98
CA THR A 193 14.52 -5.41 -8.42
C THR A 193 14.45 -6.94 -8.36
N PHE A 194 13.88 -7.48 -7.28
CA PHE A 194 13.67 -8.93 -7.13
C PHE A 194 12.72 -9.48 -8.20
N GLN A 195 11.65 -8.77 -8.52
CA GLN A 195 10.71 -9.12 -9.58
C GLN A 195 11.39 -9.11 -10.97
N LEU A 196 12.31 -8.19 -11.22
CA LEU A 196 13.13 -8.20 -12.44
C LEU A 196 14.05 -9.42 -12.48
N MET A 197 14.75 -9.73 -11.39
CA MET A 197 15.59 -10.94 -11.31
C MET A 197 14.78 -12.23 -11.55
N LEU A 198 13.57 -12.32 -11.00
CA LEU A 198 12.68 -13.46 -11.26
C LEU A 198 12.24 -13.58 -12.73
N LYS A 199 12.14 -12.44 -13.43
CA LYS A 199 11.82 -12.40 -14.86
C LYS A 199 13.03 -12.77 -15.72
N ASP A 200 14.24 -12.36 -15.35
CA ASP A 200 15.48 -12.66 -16.10
C ASP A 200 15.83 -14.17 -16.07
N VAL A 201 15.46 -14.86 -14.99
CA VAL A 201 15.58 -16.33 -14.91
C VAL A 201 14.69 -17.06 -15.95
N LYS A 202 13.75 -16.37 -16.64
CA LYS A 202 12.95 -16.93 -17.76
C LYS A 202 13.79 -17.39 -18.95
N GLU A 203 14.98 -16.86 -19.18
CA GLU A 203 15.81 -17.33 -20.31
C GLU A 203 16.28 -18.79 -20.13
N SER A 204 16.09 -19.37 -18.93
CA SER A 204 16.41 -20.77 -18.63
C SER A 204 15.24 -21.64 -18.14
N LEU A 205 14.04 -21.07 -17.88
CA LEU A 205 12.88 -21.80 -17.33
C LEU A 205 11.52 -21.30 -17.89
N PRO A 206 10.59 -22.20 -18.28
CA PRO A 206 9.37 -21.87 -19.02
C PRO A 206 8.25 -21.17 -18.23
N ALA A 207 8.42 -20.97 -16.92
CA ALA A 207 7.49 -20.23 -16.07
C ALA A 207 8.29 -19.28 -15.17
N GLY A 208 8.45 -18.02 -15.58
CA GLY A 208 9.09 -17.02 -14.73
C GLY A 208 8.28 -16.79 -13.46
N GLY A 209 8.96 -16.67 -12.33
CA GLY A 209 8.33 -16.38 -11.05
C GLY A 209 7.76 -14.97 -11.01
N GLU A 210 6.63 -14.82 -10.34
CA GLU A 210 6.03 -13.51 -10.05
C GLU A 210 5.85 -13.40 -8.53
N VAL A 211 6.23 -12.26 -7.96
CA VAL A 211 5.97 -11.91 -6.58
C VAL A 211 4.46 -11.70 -6.45
N ILE A 212 3.82 -12.54 -5.62
CA ILE A 212 2.39 -12.45 -5.33
C ILE A 212 2.15 -11.46 -4.19
N GLU A 213 2.96 -11.54 -3.14
CA GLU A 213 2.82 -10.76 -1.93
C GLU A 213 4.16 -10.71 -1.21
N PHE A 214 4.41 -9.64 -0.45
CA PHE A 214 5.52 -9.60 0.48
C PHE A 214 5.16 -8.80 1.74
N ALA A 215 5.86 -9.12 2.83
CA ALA A 215 5.78 -8.37 4.07
C ALA A 215 7.19 -8.19 4.65
N ALA A 216 7.52 -6.95 5.00
CA ALA A 216 8.79 -6.64 5.66
C ALA A 216 8.57 -6.40 7.15
N PHE A 217 9.44 -6.97 7.98
CA PHE A 217 9.45 -6.73 9.41
C PHE A 217 10.88 -6.58 9.92
N ILE A 218 11.04 -5.71 10.92
CA ILE A 218 12.31 -5.53 11.60
C ILE A 218 12.44 -6.67 12.61
N SER A 219 13.46 -7.50 12.44
CA SER A 219 13.83 -8.51 13.43
C SER A 219 14.93 -8.00 14.34
N ASP A 220 14.69 -8.08 15.64
CA ASP A 220 15.71 -7.93 16.66
C ASP A 220 16.04 -9.34 17.18
N ASP A 221 17.17 -9.89 16.74
CA ASP A 221 17.61 -11.25 17.16
C ASP A 221 18.20 -11.26 18.59
N GLY A 222 17.88 -10.27 19.43
CA GLY A 222 18.05 -10.31 20.90
C GLY A 222 19.49 -10.33 21.42
N GLY A 223 20.50 -10.20 20.55
CA GLY A 223 21.90 -10.33 20.95
C GLY A 223 22.94 -9.59 20.08
N GLY A 224 22.53 -8.75 19.14
CA GLY A 224 23.46 -8.09 18.20
C GLY A 224 23.10 -6.62 17.94
N ARG A 225 24.14 -5.78 17.83
CA ARG A 225 24.05 -4.31 17.65
C ARG A 225 23.46 -3.87 16.28
N ARG A 226 22.99 -4.81 15.44
CA ARG A 226 22.43 -4.56 14.10
C ARG A 226 21.03 -5.14 13.98
N ARG A 227 20.03 -4.26 13.86
CA ARG A 227 18.68 -4.61 13.43
C ARG A 227 18.73 -5.06 11.96
N ARG A 228 18.04 -6.15 11.62
CA ARG A 228 17.94 -6.65 10.23
C ARG A 228 16.48 -6.64 9.77
N ALA A 229 16.23 -6.18 8.56
CA ALA A 229 14.92 -6.28 7.93
C ALA A 229 14.79 -7.67 7.30
N LYS A 230 13.76 -8.42 7.69
CA LYS A 230 13.38 -9.68 7.05
C LYS A 230 12.20 -9.40 6.14
N ILE A 231 12.29 -9.84 4.88
CA ILE A 231 11.21 -9.71 3.91
C ILE A 231 10.70 -11.11 3.60
N ALA A 232 9.49 -11.42 4.06
CA ALA A 232 8.78 -12.63 3.66
C ALA A 232 8.16 -12.38 2.29
N ILE A 233 8.41 -13.27 1.33
CA ILE A 233 7.96 -13.11 -0.06
C ILE A 233 7.21 -14.37 -0.48
N GLN A 234 6.01 -14.19 -1.01
CA GLN A 234 5.25 -15.23 -1.69
C GLN A 234 5.47 -15.11 -3.19
N VAL A 235 5.86 -16.21 -3.84
CA VAL A 235 6.12 -16.27 -5.28
C VAL A 235 5.19 -17.29 -5.94
N SER A 236 4.82 -17.03 -7.20
CA SER A 236 3.93 -17.91 -7.98
C SER A 236 4.49 -19.32 -8.19
N LYS A 237 3.60 -20.32 -8.16
CA LYS A 237 3.97 -21.73 -8.34
C LYS A 237 4.60 -21.94 -9.72
N GLY A 238 5.90 -22.22 -9.74
CA GLY A 238 6.71 -22.36 -10.96
C GLY A 238 8.13 -21.82 -10.80
N SER A 239 8.37 -20.92 -9.84
CA SER A 239 9.69 -20.38 -9.52
C SER A 239 10.60 -21.43 -8.87
N ARG A 240 11.60 -21.94 -9.60
CA ARG A 240 12.64 -22.86 -9.06
C ARG A 240 13.72 -22.17 -8.22
N LEU A 241 13.60 -20.88 -7.92
CA LEU A 241 14.57 -20.15 -7.08
C LEU A 241 14.77 -20.84 -5.71
N LEU A 242 13.73 -21.53 -5.21
CA LEU A 242 13.70 -22.22 -3.92
C LEU A 242 14.23 -23.66 -3.96
N ASP A 243 14.56 -24.21 -5.13
CA ASP A 243 15.09 -25.57 -5.23
C ASP A 243 16.57 -25.65 -4.79
N HIS A 244 17.28 -24.51 -4.76
CA HIS A 244 18.67 -24.46 -4.30
C HIS A 244 18.82 -24.53 -2.76
N GLU A 245 17.87 -24.02 -1.97
CA GLU A 245 17.89 -24.14 -0.50
C GLU A 245 17.35 -25.48 0.01
N ARG A 246 16.53 -26.16 -0.79
CA ARG A 246 15.91 -27.45 -0.44
C ARG A 246 16.87 -28.65 -0.39
N SER A 247 18.10 -28.49 -0.86
CA SER A 247 19.11 -29.55 -0.80
C SER A 247 19.63 -29.84 0.63
N GLY A 248 19.29 -28.99 1.63
CA GLY A 248 19.81 -29.11 2.99
C GLY A 248 18.87 -29.68 4.06
N LEU A 249 17.55 -29.48 4.01
CA LEU A 249 16.67 -29.77 5.15
C LEU A 249 15.34 -30.39 4.72
N ARG A 250 15.18 -31.69 4.97
CA ARG A 250 13.93 -32.44 4.81
C ARG A 250 13.03 -32.24 6.04
N THR A 251 11.94 -31.50 5.92
CA THR A 251 10.63 -31.81 6.56
C THR A 251 9.49 -31.12 5.78
N PRO A 252 8.27 -31.69 5.74
CA PRO A 252 7.18 -31.18 4.91
C PRO A 252 6.31 -30.19 5.70
N SER A 253 6.37 -28.90 5.34
CA SER A 253 5.29 -27.95 5.63
C SER A 253 5.26 -26.86 4.54
N LEU A 254 4.13 -26.14 4.46
CA LEU A 254 3.69 -25.21 3.41
C LEU A 254 4.81 -24.27 2.88
N PRO A 255 4.77 -23.86 1.59
CA PRO A 255 5.83 -23.06 0.99
C PRO A 255 5.76 -21.60 1.48
N SER A 256 6.45 -21.29 2.57
CA SER A 256 6.86 -19.93 2.93
C SER A 256 8.38 -19.86 2.81
N ALA A 257 8.91 -19.00 1.94
CA ALA A 257 10.34 -18.72 1.89
C ALA A 257 10.61 -17.38 2.58
N VAL A 258 11.57 -17.38 3.49
CA VAL A 258 12.05 -16.18 4.18
C VAL A 258 13.36 -15.78 3.51
N ALA A 259 13.34 -14.73 2.69
CA ALA A 259 14.57 -14.15 2.18
C ALA A 259 15.13 -13.19 3.24
N THR A 260 16.39 -13.40 3.64
CA THR A 260 17.11 -12.49 4.55
C THR A 260 18.05 -11.63 3.72
N LEU A 261 17.85 -10.31 3.76
CA LEU A 261 18.83 -9.32 3.30
C LEU A 261 19.59 -8.75 4.51
#